data_AF-A0A066X6E7-F1
#
_entry.id   AF-A0A066X6E7-F1
#
_cell.length_a   1.000
_cell.length_b   1.000
_cell.length_c   1.000
_cell.angle_alpha   90.00
_cell.angle_beta   90.00
_cell.angle_gamma   90.00
#
_symmetry.space_group_name_H-M   'P 1'
#
loop_
_entity.id
_entity.type
_entity.pdbx_description
1 polymer ?
#
loop_
_entity_poly.entity_id
_entity_poly.type
_entity_poly.pdbx_seq_one_letter_code
_entity_poly.pdbx_strand_id
1 'polypeptide(L)'
;MAESPPIQQPQGNKKRKSSTTAESTETKRSKAASSGPTTPLPAHDALLASLRPKYDVLPAFTISSTKIQKRVNWLLRHLRKNDGDPRERAVLLYARPSDVAKMITIAELVKRIVTEDDGGRWYQYNQMYELPPKVEVVEETMLGGGLTEATGDSDDDNDDFEVMESRFERAVLPPPVSRAAKSLSIFLSIAPIPELKAKDDVTTQTNEPQGASTSLATTS
;
A
#
# COMPACT_ATOMS: atom_id res chain seq x y z
N MET A 1 -77.99 16.52 -7.79
CA MET A 1 -77.27 17.29 -8.82
C MET A 1 -75.99 16.51 -9.08
N ALA A 2 -75.76 15.93 -10.26
CA ALA A 2 -75.64 16.57 -11.59
C ALA A 2 -74.46 17.57 -11.58
N GLU A 3 -73.50 17.54 -12.50
CA GLU A 3 -73.55 17.05 -13.90
C GLU A 3 -72.29 16.23 -14.30
N SER A 4 -72.14 15.84 -15.58
CA SER A 4 -71.24 14.73 -15.99
C SER A 4 -70.32 15.06 -17.22
N PRO A 5 -69.98 14.14 -18.17
CA PRO A 5 -68.59 13.77 -18.51
C PRO A 5 -68.29 13.98 -20.03
N PRO A 6 -67.64 13.11 -20.88
CA PRO A 6 -66.75 11.93 -20.71
C PRO A 6 -65.57 11.82 -21.75
N ILE A 7 -64.97 10.61 -21.87
CA ILE A 7 -64.22 9.98 -23.00
C ILE A 7 -62.79 10.53 -23.34
N GLN A 8 -61.73 9.72 -23.61
CA GLN A 8 -61.64 8.55 -24.51
C GLN A 8 -60.75 7.36 -24.05
N GLN A 9 -61.24 6.14 -24.32
CA GLN A 9 -60.46 4.90 -24.58
C GLN A 9 -60.23 4.77 -26.13
N PRO A 10 -59.70 3.69 -26.78
CA PRO A 10 -59.32 2.34 -26.29
C PRO A 10 -58.08 1.62 -26.93
N GLN A 11 -57.71 0.45 -26.35
CA GLN A 11 -57.18 -0.80 -26.98
C GLN A 11 -55.91 -0.78 -27.90
N GLY A 12 -55.10 -1.86 -28.05
CA GLY A 12 -55.04 -3.16 -27.36
C GLY A 12 -54.27 -4.28 -28.13
N ASN A 13 -53.28 -4.91 -27.49
CA ASN A 13 -52.72 -6.28 -27.66
C ASN A 13 -52.54 -6.99 -29.03
N LYS A 14 -51.31 -7.53 -29.26
CA LYS A 14 -50.90 -8.85 -29.89
C LYS A 14 -49.36 -8.85 -30.10
N LYS A 15 -48.54 -9.92 -30.13
CA LYS A 15 -48.47 -11.30 -29.59
C LYS A 15 -47.17 -11.97 -30.18
N ARG A 16 -46.23 -12.44 -29.33
CA ARG A 16 -45.31 -13.63 -29.45
C ARG A 16 -44.28 -13.86 -30.62
N LYS A 17 -43.03 -14.16 -30.19
CA LYS A 17 -42.02 -15.18 -30.68
C LYS A 17 -41.40 -15.03 -32.10
N SER A 18 -40.16 -15.47 -32.42
CA SER A 18 -39.06 -16.13 -31.65
C SER A 18 -37.70 -16.20 -32.40
N SER A 19 -36.57 -16.11 -31.65
CA SER A 19 -35.22 -16.74 -31.79
C SER A 19 -34.58 -17.12 -33.15
N THR A 20 -33.28 -16.78 -33.33
CA THR A 20 -32.13 -17.59 -33.88
C THR A 20 -30.84 -16.74 -33.72
N THR A 21 -29.90 -17.02 -32.81
CA THR A 21 -28.78 -17.98 -32.83
C THR A 21 -27.67 -17.69 -33.85
N ALA A 22 -26.51 -17.20 -33.36
CA ALA A 22 -25.20 -17.35 -33.99
C ALA A 22 -24.11 -17.29 -32.90
N GLU A 23 -23.12 -18.17 -33.00
CA GLU A 23 -22.09 -18.45 -31.99
C GLU A 23 -20.70 -18.31 -32.64
N SER A 24 -19.79 -17.54 -32.03
CA SER A 24 -18.33 -17.53 -32.26
C SER A 24 -17.70 -16.63 -31.19
N THR A 25 -17.11 -17.19 -30.12
CA THR A 25 -15.67 -17.52 -29.98
C THR A 25 -14.70 -16.33 -30.05
N GLU A 26 -14.07 -16.07 -28.90
CA GLU A 26 -12.67 -15.64 -28.66
C GLU A 26 -12.05 -14.56 -29.59
N THR A 27 -11.51 -13.46 -29.06
CA THR A 27 -10.13 -13.47 -28.55
C THR A 27 -9.82 -12.29 -27.64
N LYS A 28 -8.98 -12.53 -26.62
CA LYS A 28 -8.39 -11.54 -25.72
C LYS A 28 -7.77 -10.35 -26.46
N ARG A 29 -8.14 -9.12 -26.08
CA ARG A 29 -7.15 -8.04 -25.91
C ARG A 29 -7.24 -7.48 -24.51
N SER A 30 -6.49 -8.12 -23.63
CA SER A 30 -6.06 -7.57 -22.35
C SER A 30 -5.43 -6.20 -22.59
N LYS A 31 -6.17 -5.13 -22.26
CA LYS A 31 -5.56 -3.81 -22.07
C LYS A 31 -4.73 -3.92 -20.80
N ALA A 32 -3.45 -4.22 -20.97
CA ALA A 32 -2.52 -4.40 -19.88
C ALA A 32 -2.62 -3.18 -18.96
N ALA A 33 -3.02 -3.41 -17.71
CA ALA A 33 -2.71 -2.47 -16.67
C ALA A 33 -1.18 -2.38 -16.65
N SER A 34 -0.64 -1.22 -17.02
CA SER A 34 0.78 -0.91 -16.88
C SER A 34 1.07 -0.83 -15.38
N SER A 35 1.25 -1.99 -14.77
CA SER A 35 1.72 -2.14 -13.41
C SER A 35 3.12 -1.53 -13.36
N GLY A 36 3.20 -0.28 -12.90
CA GLY A 36 4.47 0.27 -12.43
C GLY A 36 5.08 -0.69 -11.39
N PRO A 37 6.41 -0.71 -11.25
CA PRO A 37 7.12 -1.76 -10.53
C PRO A 37 6.60 -1.89 -9.09
N THR A 38 5.75 -2.89 -8.89
CA THR A 38 5.26 -3.37 -7.59
C THR A 38 6.10 -4.56 -7.13
N THR A 39 7.25 -4.75 -7.78
CA THR A 39 8.32 -5.65 -7.37
C THR A 39 8.90 -5.15 -6.06
N PRO A 40 8.92 -5.97 -5.00
CA PRO A 40 9.65 -5.65 -3.79
C PRO A 40 11.12 -5.37 -4.12
N LEU A 41 11.79 -4.61 -3.26
CA LEU A 41 13.25 -4.44 -3.35
C LEU A 41 13.93 -5.79 -3.04
N PRO A 42 15.16 -6.04 -3.54
CA PRO A 42 15.85 -7.32 -3.30
C PRO A 42 15.96 -7.73 -1.82
N ALA A 43 16.07 -6.75 -0.92
CA ALA A 43 16.04 -6.96 0.54
C ALA A 43 14.75 -7.62 1.04
N HIS A 44 13.61 -7.27 0.43
CA HIS A 44 12.31 -7.87 0.74
C HIS A 44 12.13 -9.24 0.07
N ASP A 45 12.69 -9.47 -1.12
CA ASP A 45 12.53 -10.73 -1.84
C ASP A 45 13.18 -11.91 -1.10
N ALA A 46 14.41 -11.73 -0.58
CA ALA A 46 15.07 -12.75 0.24
C ALA A 46 14.27 -13.08 1.51
N LEU A 47 13.69 -12.06 2.15
CA LEU A 47 12.84 -12.23 3.32
C LEU A 47 11.53 -12.94 2.95
N LEU A 48 10.85 -12.52 1.89
CA LEU A 48 9.62 -13.15 1.39
C LEU A 48 9.85 -14.61 1.00
N ALA A 49 10.99 -14.96 0.40
CA ALA A 49 11.37 -16.33 0.10
C ALA A 49 11.49 -17.19 1.38
N SER A 50 12.00 -16.62 2.48
CA SER A 50 12.07 -17.32 3.77
C SER A 50 10.73 -17.50 4.49
N LEU A 51 9.77 -16.57 4.32
CA LEU A 51 8.47 -16.61 5.01
C LEU A 51 7.36 -17.33 4.23
N ARG A 52 7.29 -17.19 2.90
CA ARG A 52 6.23 -17.79 2.05
C ARG A 52 6.02 -19.31 2.19
N PRO A 53 7.00 -20.14 2.62
CA PRO A 53 6.75 -21.56 2.91
C PRO A 53 5.89 -21.80 4.17
N LYS A 54 5.92 -20.87 5.13
CA LYS A 54 5.24 -20.97 6.43
C LYS A 54 4.02 -20.05 6.58
N TYR A 55 4.05 -18.90 5.90
CA TYR A 55 3.10 -17.80 6.06
C TYR A 55 2.50 -17.36 4.73
N ASP A 56 1.21 -17.02 4.72
CA ASP A 56 0.58 -16.33 3.59
C ASP A 56 0.83 -14.82 3.70
N VAL A 57 1.98 -14.39 3.15
CA VAL A 57 2.46 -13.01 3.19
C VAL A 57 2.01 -12.23 1.96
N LEU A 58 1.23 -11.17 2.18
CA LEU A 58 0.76 -10.25 1.14
C LEU A 58 1.67 -9.00 1.05
N PRO A 59 2.45 -8.81 -0.03
CA PRO A 59 3.21 -7.57 -0.26
C PRO A 59 2.28 -6.43 -0.70
N ALA A 60 2.44 -5.26 -0.07
CA ALA A 60 1.57 -4.11 -0.19
C ALA A 60 2.39 -2.81 -0.34
N PHE A 61 2.76 -2.47 -1.58
CA PHE A 61 3.45 -1.21 -1.85
C PHE A 61 2.53 0.00 -1.67
N THR A 62 3.03 1.03 -1.01
CA THR A 62 2.34 2.31 -0.78
C THR A 62 3.05 3.45 -1.50
N ILE A 63 2.30 4.13 -2.36
CA ILE A 63 2.68 5.33 -3.10
C ILE A 63 1.68 6.47 -2.84
N SER A 64 2.03 7.70 -3.23
CA SER A 64 1.25 8.91 -2.97
C SER A 64 -0.21 8.83 -3.41
N SER A 65 -0.50 8.18 -4.53
CA SER A 65 -1.86 7.98 -5.09
C SER A 65 -2.69 6.88 -4.41
N THR A 66 -2.11 6.12 -3.46
CA THR A 66 -2.79 5.03 -2.75
C THR A 66 -3.98 5.56 -1.95
N LYS A 67 -5.19 5.13 -2.31
CA LYS A 67 -6.41 5.49 -1.58
C LYS A 67 -6.46 4.70 -0.26
N ILE A 68 -6.17 5.38 0.86
CA ILE A 68 -6.07 4.81 2.22
C ILE A 68 -7.21 3.83 2.51
N GLN A 69 -8.47 4.28 2.41
CA GLN A 69 -9.65 3.44 2.72
C GLN A 69 -9.73 2.16 1.87
N LYS A 70 -9.37 2.21 0.59
CA LYS A 70 -9.33 1.00 -0.26
C LYS A 70 -8.20 0.06 0.15
N ARG A 71 -7.04 0.59 0.53
CA ARG A 71 -5.90 -0.21 0.99
C ARG A 71 -6.20 -0.86 2.34
N VAL A 72 -6.66 -0.11 3.35
CA VAL A 72 -7.07 -0.63 4.67
C VAL A 72 -8.06 -1.79 4.53
N ASN A 73 -9.14 -1.61 3.77
CA ASN A 73 -10.13 -2.66 3.51
C ASN A 73 -9.55 -3.91 2.82
N TRP A 74 -8.60 -3.74 1.88
CA TRP A 74 -7.94 -4.85 1.20
C TRP A 74 -7.02 -5.64 2.14
N LEU A 75 -6.29 -4.96 3.03
CA LEU A 75 -5.42 -5.58 4.02
C LEU A 75 -6.21 -6.34 5.09
N LEU A 76 -7.29 -5.74 5.61
CA LEU A 76 -8.19 -6.39 6.56
C LEU A 76 -8.83 -7.65 5.97
N ARG A 77 -9.23 -7.62 4.69
CA ARG A 77 -9.72 -8.81 3.98
C ARG A 77 -8.67 -9.91 3.89
N HIS A 78 -7.39 -9.58 3.68
CA HIS A 78 -6.31 -10.57 3.70
C HIS A 78 -6.11 -11.18 5.09
N LEU A 79 -6.00 -10.34 6.11
CA LEU A 79 -5.76 -10.77 7.48
C LEU A 79 -6.93 -11.60 8.05
N ARG A 80 -8.19 -11.26 7.71
CA ARG A 80 -9.40 -11.93 8.22
C ARG A 80 -9.98 -13.05 7.35
N LYS A 81 -9.52 -13.23 6.09
CA LYS A 81 -10.04 -14.28 5.20
C LYS A 81 -9.85 -15.66 5.86
N ASN A 82 -10.80 -16.57 5.70
CA ASN A 82 -10.66 -17.94 6.19
C ASN A 82 -11.02 -18.88 5.04
N ASP A 83 -10.02 -19.57 4.50
CA ASP A 83 -10.09 -20.39 3.29
C ASP A 83 -9.59 -21.83 3.54
N GLY A 84 -9.33 -22.18 4.81
CA GLY A 84 -8.80 -23.49 5.20
C GLY A 84 -7.29 -23.66 5.00
N ASP A 85 -6.54 -22.64 4.57
CA ASP A 85 -5.08 -22.69 4.61
C ASP A 85 -4.60 -22.68 6.09
N PRO A 86 -3.81 -23.66 6.55
CA PRO A 86 -3.27 -23.67 7.91
C PRO A 86 -2.19 -22.59 8.16
N ARG A 87 -1.74 -21.87 7.12
CA ARG A 87 -0.71 -20.83 7.24
C ARG A 87 -1.26 -19.56 7.87
N GLU A 88 -0.55 -19.08 8.89
CA GLU A 88 -0.80 -17.75 9.45
C GLU A 88 -0.55 -16.65 8.42
N ARG A 89 -1.29 -15.54 8.56
CA ARG A 89 -1.38 -14.49 7.54
C ARG A 89 -0.66 -13.23 7.97
N ALA A 90 0.19 -12.74 7.09
CA ALA A 90 0.91 -11.48 7.29
C ALA A 90 0.72 -10.54 6.11
N VAL A 91 0.84 -9.25 6.37
CA VAL A 91 0.94 -8.20 5.35
C VAL A 91 2.34 -7.59 5.45
N LEU A 92 3.04 -7.47 4.32
CA LEU A 92 4.26 -6.67 4.20
C LEU A 92 3.90 -5.31 3.57
N LEU A 93 3.79 -4.28 4.38
CA LEU A 93 3.70 -2.89 3.95
C LEU A 93 5.10 -2.33 3.69
N TYR A 94 5.31 -1.71 2.52
CA TYR A 94 6.55 -1.01 2.20
C TYR A 94 6.25 0.22 1.32
N ALA A 95 7.11 1.23 1.37
CA ALA A 95 6.91 2.51 0.68
C ALA A 95 8.24 3.13 0.24
N ARG A 96 8.18 4.22 -0.53
CA ARG A 96 9.31 5.15 -0.70
C ARG A 96 9.35 6.14 0.47
N PRO A 97 10.47 6.84 0.75
CA PRO A 97 10.62 7.67 1.95
C PRO A 97 9.52 8.74 2.07
N SER A 98 9.20 9.42 0.95
CA SER A 98 8.10 10.40 0.83
C SER A 98 6.70 9.83 1.13
N ASP A 99 6.53 8.51 1.00
CA ASP A 99 5.26 7.80 1.13
C ASP A 99 5.16 7.01 2.46
N VAL A 100 6.22 6.99 3.29
CA VAL A 100 6.27 6.26 4.58
C VAL A 100 5.21 6.75 5.57
N ALA A 101 5.01 8.07 5.71
CA ALA A 101 3.99 8.61 6.61
C ALA A 101 2.59 8.08 6.28
N LYS A 102 2.23 8.04 4.98
CA LYS A 102 0.96 7.49 4.48
C LYS A 102 0.85 5.98 4.72
N MET A 103 1.95 5.24 4.58
CA MET A 103 2.01 3.81 4.89
C MET A 103 1.77 3.55 6.38
N ILE A 104 2.36 4.34 7.26
CA ILE A 104 2.13 4.28 8.72
C ILE A 104 0.65 4.55 9.02
N THR A 105 0.04 5.61 8.45
CA THR A 105 -1.40 5.88 8.61
C THR A 105 -2.28 4.68 8.22
N ILE A 106 -1.93 3.97 7.14
CA ILE A 106 -2.64 2.76 6.71
C ILE A 106 -2.46 1.63 7.74
N ALA A 107 -1.24 1.42 8.25
CA ALA A 107 -0.97 0.41 9.27
C ALA A 107 -1.72 0.69 10.59
N GLU A 108 -1.70 1.94 11.08
CA GLU A 108 -2.40 2.35 12.31
C GLU A 108 -3.92 2.18 12.19
N LEU A 109 -4.51 2.49 11.03
CA LEU A 109 -5.95 2.26 10.79
C LEU A 109 -6.29 0.77 10.78
N VAL A 110 -5.46 -0.08 10.19
CA VAL A 110 -5.65 -1.55 10.26
C VAL A 110 -5.54 -2.03 11.71
N LYS A 111 -4.50 -1.60 12.47
CA LYS A 111 -4.34 -1.98 13.88
C LYS A 111 -5.50 -1.54 14.76
N ARG A 112 -6.02 -0.33 14.56
CA ARG A 112 -7.22 0.16 15.28
C ARG A 112 -8.41 -0.76 15.03
N ILE A 113 -8.73 -1.01 13.77
CA ILE A 113 -9.87 -1.85 13.38
C ILE A 113 -9.70 -3.32 13.83
N VAL A 114 -8.47 -3.84 13.87
CA VAL A 114 -8.18 -5.15 14.47
C VAL A 114 -8.37 -5.12 15.99
N THR A 115 -7.92 -4.07 16.68
CA THR A 115 -8.07 -3.95 18.16
C THR A 115 -9.54 -3.77 18.58
N GLU A 116 -10.38 -3.26 17.69
CA GLU A 116 -11.84 -3.15 17.87
C GLU A 116 -12.58 -4.49 17.67
N ASP A 117 -11.94 -5.52 17.10
CA ASP A 117 -12.50 -6.89 17.04
C ASP A 117 -12.37 -7.61 18.40
N ASP A 118 -13.32 -8.49 18.73
CA ASP A 118 -13.29 -9.29 19.96
C ASP A 118 -12.00 -10.13 20.08
N GLY A 119 -11.14 -9.78 21.06
CA GLY A 119 -9.85 -10.44 21.27
C GLY A 119 -8.76 -10.08 20.26
N GLY A 120 -8.94 -8.96 19.53
CA GLY A 120 -8.08 -8.48 18.45
C GLY A 120 -6.62 -8.21 18.84
N ARG A 121 -5.76 -9.22 18.71
CA ARG A 121 -4.30 -9.10 18.84
C ARG A 121 -3.67 -8.71 17.51
N TRP A 122 -2.60 -7.92 17.57
CA TRP A 122 -1.72 -7.64 16.44
C TRP A 122 -0.26 -7.67 16.84
N TYR A 123 0.59 -8.05 15.89
CA TYR A 123 2.03 -8.08 15.98
C TYR A 123 2.60 -7.33 14.77
N GLN A 124 3.44 -6.35 15.06
CA GLN A 124 4.06 -5.47 14.08
C GLN A 124 5.59 -5.63 14.14
N TYR A 125 6.21 -5.82 12.98
CA TYR A 125 7.65 -5.96 12.85
C TYR A 125 8.17 -4.91 11.87
N ASN A 126 8.96 -3.96 12.36
CA ASN A 126 9.47 -2.84 11.59
C ASN A 126 10.94 -3.07 11.21
N GLN A 127 11.23 -3.00 9.92
CA GLN A 127 12.58 -3.12 9.36
C GLN A 127 12.88 -1.85 8.54
N MET A 128 13.94 -1.14 8.92
CA MET A 128 14.45 0.03 8.20
C MET A 128 15.50 -0.44 7.20
N TYR A 129 15.43 0.01 5.95
CA TYR A 129 16.38 -0.36 4.91
C TYR A 129 16.85 0.86 4.12
N GLU A 130 17.98 0.70 3.44
CA GLU A 130 18.57 1.72 2.60
C GLU A 130 18.13 1.51 1.14
N LEU A 131 17.74 2.58 0.46
CA LEU A 131 17.43 2.55 -0.97
C LEU A 131 18.71 2.80 -1.77
N PRO A 132 18.89 2.12 -2.93
CA PRO A 132 19.94 2.51 -3.85
C PRO A 132 19.76 3.99 -4.25
N PRO A 133 20.86 4.74 -4.45
CA PRO A 133 20.77 6.13 -4.88
C PRO A 133 19.95 6.23 -6.16
N LYS A 134 19.05 7.21 -6.23
CA LYS A 134 18.33 7.50 -7.47
C LYS A 134 19.37 7.92 -8.51
N VAL A 135 19.57 7.09 -9.53
CA VAL A 135 20.21 7.56 -10.77
C VAL A 135 19.20 8.48 -11.42
N GLU A 136 19.51 9.77 -11.44
CA GLU A 136 18.75 10.76 -12.21
C GLU A 136 18.96 10.45 -13.68
N VAL A 137 18.00 9.73 -14.29
CA VAL A 137 18.01 9.45 -15.72
C VAL A 137 17.59 10.72 -16.44
N VAL A 138 18.57 11.60 -16.62
CA VAL A 138 18.48 12.68 -17.60
C VAL A 138 18.40 12.00 -18.97
N GLU A 139 17.21 11.97 -19.57
CA GLU A 139 17.08 11.58 -20.97
C GLU A 139 17.85 12.60 -21.81
N GLU A 140 19.00 12.18 -22.33
CA GLU A 140 19.99 13.04 -22.98
C GLU A 140 19.49 13.52 -24.35
N THR A 141 18.56 14.47 -24.34
CA THR A 141 17.95 15.07 -25.54
C THR A 141 17.90 16.59 -25.41
N MET A 142 18.81 17.25 -26.13
CA MET A 142 18.91 18.71 -26.36
C MET A 142 19.50 19.60 -25.25
N LEU A 143 20.75 19.98 -25.47
CA LEU A 143 21.25 21.38 -25.45
C LEU A 143 20.59 22.40 -24.50
N GLY A 144 21.12 22.47 -23.27
CA GLY A 144 21.36 23.74 -22.59
C GLY A 144 20.19 24.40 -21.83
N GLY A 145 20.52 25.01 -20.69
CA GLY A 145 19.56 25.65 -19.78
C GLY A 145 19.19 24.70 -18.65
N GLY A 146 19.62 25.02 -17.43
CA GLY A 146 19.25 24.24 -16.25
C GLY A 146 18.05 24.82 -15.55
N LEU A 147 17.38 23.99 -14.75
CA LEU A 147 16.84 24.39 -13.46
C LEU A 147 16.85 23.15 -12.56
N THR A 148 17.37 23.27 -11.33
CA THR A 148 17.33 22.19 -10.33
C THR A 148 16.01 22.31 -9.56
N GLU A 149 15.42 21.18 -9.16
CA GLU A 149 14.05 21.15 -8.64
C GLU A 149 13.84 21.99 -7.37
N ALA A 150 12.88 22.92 -7.43
CA ALA A 150 12.27 23.52 -6.27
C ALA A 150 11.18 22.58 -5.70
N THR A 151 11.55 21.75 -4.73
CA THR A 151 10.58 21.11 -3.80
C THR A 151 11.02 21.28 -2.35
N GLY A 152 11.05 22.55 -1.90
CA GLY A 152 10.98 22.90 -0.49
C GLY A 152 9.53 23.19 -0.13
N ASP A 153 8.99 22.46 0.85
CA ASP A 153 7.65 22.68 1.41
C ASP A 153 7.73 23.78 2.48
N SER A 154 7.44 25.03 2.09
CA SER A 154 7.17 26.16 3.00
C SER A 154 6.62 27.36 2.22
N ASP A 155 5.31 27.37 1.96
CA ASP A 155 4.62 28.57 1.47
C ASP A 155 4.26 29.47 2.68
N ASP A 156 5.26 30.25 3.12
CA ASP A 156 5.11 31.40 4.00
C ASP A 156 5.38 32.63 3.12
N ASP A 157 4.35 33.48 2.91
CA ASP A 157 4.38 34.61 1.97
C ASP A 157 5.59 35.53 2.25
N ASN A 158 6.65 35.46 1.43
CA ASN A 158 7.74 36.42 1.40
C ASN A 158 8.34 36.56 0.00
N ASP A 159 8.68 37.79 -0.38
CA ASP A 159 9.04 38.19 -1.74
C ASP A 159 10.21 37.38 -2.34
N ASP A 160 9.90 36.62 -3.41
CA ASP A 160 10.88 35.86 -4.20
C ASP A 160 11.68 36.80 -5.12
N PHE A 161 12.91 37.13 -4.71
CA PHE A 161 13.92 37.74 -5.58
C PHE A 161 14.82 36.63 -6.13
N GLU A 162 14.74 36.36 -7.43
CA GLU A 162 15.59 35.36 -8.11
C GLU A 162 17.09 35.64 -7.91
N VAL A 163 17.73 34.94 -6.96
CA VAL A 163 19.18 34.98 -6.79
C VAL A 163 19.82 34.12 -7.89
N MET A 164 20.45 34.76 -8.87
CA MET A 164 21.27 34.07 -9.87
C MET A 164 22.53 33.48 -9.23
N GLU A 165 22.43 32.25 -8.69
CA GLU A 165 23.59 31.50 -8.20
C GLU A 165 24.65 31.35 -9.31
N SER A 166 25.84 31.88 -9.06
CA SER A 166 26.91 31.86 -10.04
C SER A 166 27.54 30.46 -10.11
N ARG A 167 27.84 29.98 -11.32
CA ARG A 167 28.50 28.66 -11.53
C ARG A 167 29.80 28.49 -10.72
N PHE A 168 30.45 29.59 -10.35
CA PHE A 168 31.64 29.59 -9.51
C PHE A 168 31.34 29.26 -8.04
N GLU A 169 30.21 29.69 -7.49
CA GLU A 169 29.83 29.41 -6.10
C GLU A 169 29.57 27.90 -5.93
N ARG A 170 28.82 27.31 -6.86
CA ARG A 170 28.59 25.85 -6.93
C ARG A 170 29.86 25.02 -7.17
N ALA A 171 30.96 25.64 -7.61
CA ALA A 171 32.26 24.98 -7.79
C ALA A 171 33.19 25.12 -6.56
N VAL A 172 32.93 26.07 -5.66
CA VAL A 172 33.69 26.29 -4.42
C VAL A 172 32.99 25.63 -3.21
N LEU A 173 31.67 25.49 -3.26
CA LEU A 173 30.91 24.74 -2.25
C LEU A 173 31.25 23.24 -2.31
N PRO A 174 31.46 22.57 -1.16
CA PRO A 174 31.60 21.12 -1.12
C PRO A 174 30.40 20.44 -1.78
N PRO A 175 30.59 19.36 -2.57
CA PRO A 175 29.48 18.61 -3.15
C PRO A 175 28.46 18.21 -2.08
N PRO A 176 27.15 18.39 -2.31
CA PRO A 176 26.13 18.05 -1.34
C PRO A 176 26.25 16.57 -0.97
N VAL A 177 26.45 16.29 0.32
CA VAL A 177 26.70 14.93 0.81
C VAL A 177 25.46 14.08 0.58
N SER A 178 25.48 13.26 -0.47
CA SER A 178 24.36 12.39 -0.86
C SER A 178 24.16 11.29 0.17
N ARG A 179 23.44 11.60 1.25
CA ARG A 179 23.02 10.60 2.23
C ARG A 179 22.06 9.64 1.55
N ALA A 180 22.37 8.34 1.59
CA ALA A 180 21.49 7.32 1.05
C ALA A 180 20.13 7.36 1.75
N ALA A 181 19.05 7.34 0.96
CA ALA A 181 17.72 7.53 1.47
C ALA A 181 17.23 6.26 2.17
N LYS A 182 16.89 6.35 3.46
CA LYS A 182 16.31 5.23 4.21
C LYS A 182 14.79 5.20 4.04
N SER A 183 14.24 4.00 4.00
CA SER A 183 12.80 3.77 3.97
C SER A 183 12.40 2.62 4.89
N LEU A 184 11.10 2.56 5.18
CA LEU A 184 10.52 1.66 6.17
C LEU A 184 9.75 0.52 5.48
N SER A 185 9.85 -0.66 6.07
CA SER A 185 8.92 -1.77 5.86
C SER A 185 8.33 -2.23 7.18
N ILE A 186 7.06 -2.62 7.13
CA ILE A 186 6.25 -3.03 8.28
C ILE A 186 5.59 -4.35 7.93
N PHE A 187 5.93 -5.42 8.64
CA PHE A 187 5.11 -6.63 8.64
C PHE A 187 4.03 -6.49 9.71
N LEU A 188 2.79 -6.80 9.36
CA LEU A 188 1.64 -6.79 10.28
C LEU A 188 0.95 -8.15 10.22
N SER A 189 0.71 -8.74 11.38
CA SER A 189 0.07 -10.05 11.55
C SER A 189 -0.89 -10.04 12.73
N ILE A 190 -1.88 -10.94 12.73
CA ILE A 190 -2.77 -11.21 13.87
C ILE A 190 -2.17 -12.28 14.81
N ALA A 191 -1.19 -13.04 14.32
CA ALA A 191 -0.47 -14.08 15.06
C ALA A 191 1.05 -13.77 15.13
N PRO A 192 1.77 -14.22 16.18
CA PRO A 192 3.18 -13.93 16.35
C PRO A 192 4.06 -14.67 15.33
N ILE A 193 5.04 -13.98 14.75
CA ILE A 193 6.00 -14.52 13.78
C ILE A 193 7.40 -14.57 14.42
N PRO A 194 7.84 -15.71 14.99
CA PRO A 194 9.13 -15.82 15.66
C PRO A 194 10.33 -15.54 14.74
N GLU A 195 10.25 -15.91 13.46
CA GLU A 195 11.31 -15.73 12.46
C GLU A 195 11.59 -14.26 12.11
N LEU A 196 10.63 -13.36 12.36
CA LEU A 196 10.83 -11.92 12.27
C LEU A 196 11.33 -11.35 13.59
N LYS A 197 10.84 -11.86 14.73
CA LYS A 197 11.30 -11.47 16.07
C LYS A 197 12.78 -11.82 16.33
N ALA A 198 13.29 -12.88 15.70
CA ALA A 198 14.64 -13.39 15.88
C ALA A 198 15.72 -12.69 15.01
N LYS A 199 15.37 -11.60 14.31
CA LYS A 199 16.30 -10.86 13.45
C LYS A 199 16.76 -9.56 14.11
N ASP A 200 18.07 -9.30 14.07
CA ASP A 200 18.69 -8.15 14.73
C ASP A 200 18.30 -6.79 14.10
N ASP A 201 17.88 -6.78 12.83
CA ASP A 201 17.48 -5.58 12.09
C ASP A 201 15.97 -5.29 12.16
N VAL A 202 15.22 -6.04 12.97
CA VAL A 202 13.76 -5.97 13.09
C VAL A 202 13.33 -5.58 14.50
N THR A 203 12.58 -4.50 14.63
CA THR A 203 11.95 -4.09 15.91
C THR A 203 10.52 -4.62 15.99
N THR A 204 10.14 -5.18 17.16
CA THR A 204 8.82 -5.79 17.38
C THR A 204 7.93 -4.90 18.25
N GLN A 205 6.65 -4.77 17.89
CA GLN A 205 5.60 -4.09 18.65
C GLN A 205 4.33 -4.98 18.68
N THR A 206 3.55 -4.92 19.75
CA THR A 206 2.28 -5.67 19.89
C THR A 206 1.35 -4.98 20.89
N ASN A 207 0.05 -5.25 20.81
CA ASN A 207 -0.94 -4.89 21.85
C ASN A 207 -1.23 -6.03 22.84
N GLU A 208 -0.61 -7.20 22.70
CA GLU A 208 -0.83 -8.32 23.62
C GLU A 208 -0.30 -7.96 25.03
N PRO A 209 -1.12 -8.12 26.10
CA PRO A 209 -0.66 -7.85 27.45
C PRO A 209 0.44 -8.82 27.85
N GLN A 210 1.61 -8.29 28.25
CA GLN A 210 2.74 -9.07 28.76
C GLN A 210 2.40 -9.64 30.15
N GLY A 211 1.59 -10.71 30.19
CA GLY A 211 1.03 -11.21 31.45
C GLY A 211 0.37 -12.59 31.41
N ALA A 212 0.54 -13.38 30.35
CA ALA A 212 0.03 -14.76 30.26
C ALA A 212 1.15 -15.82 30.29
N SER A 213 2.20 -15.59 31.09
CA SER A 213 3.18 -16.63 31.41
C SER A 213 2.52 -17.70 32.29
N THR A 214 2.40 -18.89 31.71
CA THR A 214 1.80 -20.11 32.26
C THR A 214 2.15 -20.36 33.74
N SER A 215 1.19 -20.15 34.64
CA SER A 215 1.28 -20.51 36.06
C SER A 215 0.26 -21.59 36.46
N LEU A 216 0.06 -22.58 35.60
CA LEU A 216 -0.54 -23.87 35.99
C LEU A 216 0.55 -24.78 36.55
N ALA A 217 1.00 -24.45 37.77
CA ALA A 217 1.78 -25.37 38.59
C ALA A 217 0.82 -26.40 39.20
N THR A 218 0.96 -27.65 38.76
CA THR A 218 0.17 -28.81 39.17
C THR A 218 0.06 -28.95 40.69
N THR A 219 -1.16 -29.08 41.20
CA THR A 219 -1.41 -29.60 42.56
C THR A 219 -1.13 -31.10 42.62
N SER A 220 -0.23 -31.52 43.52
CA SER A 220 -0.07 -32.88 44.04
C SER A 220 0.57 -32.80 45.43
#